data_AF-A0A2I1H0L0-F1
#
_entry.id   AF-A0A2I1H0L0-F1
#
_cell.length_a   1.000
_cell.length_b   1.000
_cell.length_c   1.000
_cell.angle_alpha   90.00
_cell.angle_beta   90.00
_cell.angle_gamma   90.00
#
_symmetry.space_group_name_H-M   'P 1'
#
loop_
_entity.id
_entity.type
_entity.pdbx_description
1 polymer ?
#
loop_
_entity_poly.entity_id
_entity_poly.type
_entity_poly.pdbx_seq_one_letter_code
_entity_poly.pdbx_strand_id
1 'polypeptide(L)'
;MNENKYIKLNLDSKNACYCTFNSKGEFILYSIIEVNGIFGGLKDHKIIWIYSTQTKNNKWECKRFYRIPKDYELINISKYNKAYL
;
A
#
# COMPACT_ATOMS: atom_id res chain seq x y z
N MET A 1 8.91 -29.43 2.03
CA MET A 1 9.17 -28.02 2.40
C MET A 1 8.30 -27.17 1.50
N ASN A 2 7.37 -26.38 2.06
CA ASN A 2 6.66 -25.38 1.26
C ASN A 2 7.64 -24.27 0.93
N GLU A 3 8.09 -24.20 -0.31
CA GLU A 3 8.87 -23.07 -0.80
C GLU A 3 8.00 -21.81 -0.66
N ASN A 4 8.44 -20.86 0.17
CA ASN A 4 7.77 -19.58 0.31
C ASN A 4 7.72 -18.91 -1.07
N LYS A 5 6.53 -18.84 -1.67
CA LYS A 5 6.31 -18.13 -2.93
C LYS A 5 6.29 -16.63 -2.64
N TYR A 6 7.38 -15.95 -2.98
CA TYR A 6 7.45 -14.49 -2.89
C TYR A 6 6.78 -13.85 -4.10
N ILE A 7 5.96 -12.83 -3.86
CA ILE A 7 5.39 -11.98 -4.90
C ILE A 7 6.13 -10.65 -4.88
N LYS A 8 6.58 -10.19 -6.05
CA LYS A 8 7.27 -8.91 -6.16
C LYS A 8 6.27 -7.79 -6.45
N LEU A 9 6.24 -6.79 -5.58
CA LEU A 9 5.51 -5.54 -5.81
C LEU A 9 6.40 -4.57 -6.61
N ASN A 10 5.77 -3.64 -7.34
CA ASN A 10 6.47 -2.55 -8.03
C ASN A 10 6.87 -1.38 -7.10
N LEU A 11 6.69 -1.53 -5.78
CA LEU A 11 6.98 -0.52 -4.77
C LEU A 11 8.25 -0.90 -4.03
N ASP A 12 9.23 0.00 -4.05
CA ASP A 12 10.45 -0.09 -3.24
C ASP A 12 10.33 0.83 -2.01
N SER A 13 9.32 0.58 -1.17
CA SER A 13 9.14 1.32 0.08
C SER A 13 9.54 0.45 1.26
N LYS A 14 10.50 0.93 2.05
CA LYS A 14 10.99 0.24 3.24
C LYS A 14 9.96 0.15 4.38
N ASN A 15 8.87 0.93 4.30
CA ASN A 15 7.95 1.14 5.41
C ASN A 15 6.52 0.67 5.07
N ALA A 16 6.39 -0.62 4.73
CA ALA A 16 5.10 -1.30 4.69
C ALA A 16 4.58 -1.50 6.12
N CYS A 17 3.46 -0.86 6.47
CA CYS A 17 2.93 -0.86 7.83
C CYS A 17 1.81 -1.89 8.04
N TYR A 18 0.92 -2.04 7.06
CA TYR A 18 -0.22 -2.93 7.14
C TYR A 18 -0.64 -3.38 5.75
N CYS A 19 -1.09 -4.62 5.59
CA CYS A 19 -1.67 -5.09 4.35
C CYS A 19 -2.85 -6.03 4.57
N THR A 20 -3.75 -6.08 3.60
CA THR A 20 -4.93 -6.95 3.61
C THR A 20 -5.43 -7.20 2.19
N PHE A 21 -6.40 -8.10 2.06
CA PHE A 21 -7.13 -8.29 0.80
C PHE A 21 -8.56 -7.79 0.96
N ASN A 22 -9.07 -7.12 -0.07
CA ASN A 22 -10.50 -6.81 -0.12
C ASN A 22 -11.31 -8.04 -0.59
N SER A 23 -12.64 -7.91 -0.52
CA SER A 23 -13.58 -8.95 -0.95
C SER A 23 -13.55 -9.24 -2.46
N LYS A 24 -12.91 -8.37 -3.26
CA LYS A 24 -12.67 -8.59 -4.70
C LYS A 24 -11.34 -9.31 -4.96
N GLY A 25 -10.57 -9.63 -3.92
CA GLY A 25 -9.26 -10.25 -4.03
C GLY A 25 -8.15 -9.29 -4.46
N GLU A 26 -8.36 -7.97 -4.43
CA GLU A 26 -7.28 -6.99 -4.63
C GLU A 26 -6.44 -6.89 -3.35
N PHE A 27 -5.13 -6.76 -3.52
CA PHE A 27 -4.21 -6.58 -2.40
C PHE A 27 -4.11 -5.10 -2.05
N ILE A 28 -4.35 -4.77 -0.78
CA ILE A 28 -4.26 -3.41 -0.26
C ILE A 28 -3.06 -3.33 0.68
N LEU A 29 -2.20 -2.34 0.44
CA LEU A 29 -1.03 -2.07 1.24
C LEU A 29 -1.08 -0.63 1.76
N TYR A 30 -0.93 -0.47 3.06
CA TYR A 30 -0.71 0.82 3.69
C TYR A 30 0.79 0.98 3.98
N SER A 31 1.37 2.07 3.49
CA SER A 31 2.77 2.40 3.71
C SER A 31 2.97 3.87 4.06
N ILE A 32 4.10 4.17 4.69
CA ILE A 32 4.55 5.54 4.95
C ILE A 32 5.77 5.78 4.08
N ILE A 33 5.74 6.83 3.26
CA ILE A 33 6.86 7.18 2.38
C ILE A 33 7.39 8.54 2.78
N GLU A 34 8.68 8.58 3.00
CA GLU A 34 9.42 9.79 3.27
C GLU A 34 9.79 10.45 1.95
N VAL A 35 9.43 11.72 1.80
CA VAL A 35 9.77 12.53 0.62
C VAL A 35 10.43 13.83 1.03
N ASN A 36 11.28 14.37 0.16
CA ASN A 36 11.86 15.69 0.35
C ASN A 36 10.78 16.77 0.30
N GLY A 37 10.67 17.54 1.36
CA GLY A 37 9.83 18.71 1.46
C GLY A 37 10.42 19.91 0.72
N ILE A 38 9.55 20.83 0.33
CA ILE A 38 9.88 22.04 -0.46
C ILE A 38 10.94 22.91 0.25
N PHE A 39 11.00 22.88 1.58
CA PHE A 39 11.93 23.68 2.40
C PHE A 39 13.12 22.88 2.95
N GLY A 40 13.48 21.74 2.34
CA GLY A 40 14.69 20.99 2.71
C GLY A 40 14.55 20.07 3.94
N GLY A 41 13.33 19.81 4.41
CA GLY A 41 13.04 18.82 5.46
C GLY A 41 12.40 17.55 4.89
N LEU A 42 12.54 16.43 5.58
CA LEU A 42 11.86 15.18 5.21
C LEU A 42 10.40 15.23 5.67
N LYS A 43 9.48 14.72 4.85
CA LYS A 43 8.05 14.69 5.15
C LYS A 43 7.46 13.33 4.85
N ASP A 44 6.76 12.80 5.84
CA ASP A 44 6.05 11.54 5.70
C ASP A 44 4.73 11.69 4.95
N HIS A 45 4.49 10.74 4.06
CA HIS A 45 3.24 10.56 3.34
C HIS A 45 2.70 9.17 3.60
N LYS A 46 1.54 9.15 4.25
CA LYS A 46 0.72 7.96 4.43
C LYS A 46 0.04 7.65 3.10
N ILE A 47 0.28 6.48 2.53
CA ILE A 47 -0.26 6.06 1.22
C ILE A 47 -0.92 4.70 1.33
N ILE A 48 -2.11 4.57 0.76
CA ILE A 48 -2.80 3.29 0.54
C ILE A 48 -2.61 2.91 -0.93
N TRP A 49 -2.00 1.77 -1.18
CA TRP A 49 -1.76 1.17 -2.48
C TRP A 49 -2.76 0.04 -2.71
N ILE A 50 -3.29 -0.08 -3.94
CA ILE A 50 -4.19 -1.17 -4.32
C ILE A 50 -3.62 -1.85 -5.57
N TYR A 51 -3.39 -3.15 -5.44
CA TYR A 51 -2.74 -3.99 -6.44
C TYR A 51 -3.73 -4.99 -7.06
N SER A 52 -3.59 -5.20 -8.37
CA SER A 52 -4.19 -6.37 -9.02
C SER A 52 -3.45 -7.62 -8.59
N THR A 53 -4.19 -8.65 -8.20
CA THR A 53 -3.62 -9.96 -7.87
C THR A 53 -3.61 -10.92 -9.06
N GLN A 54 -4.28 -10.57 -10.16
CA GLN A 54 -4.21 -11.28 -11.43
C GLN A 54 -2.85 -11.00 -12.09
N THR A 55 -1.90 -11.95 -11.98
CA THR A 55 -0.51 -11.75 -12.38
C THR A 55 -0.19 -12.35 -13.75
N LYS A 56 0.69 -11.68 -14.50
CA LYS A 56 1.69 -12.34 -15.34
C LYS A 56 3.03 -12.29 -14.58
N ASN A 57 3.79 -13.39 -14.56
CA ASN A 57 5.18 -13.46 -14.05
C ASN A 57 5.38 -13.15 -12.54
N ASN A 58 4.44 -13.54 -11.66
CA ASN A 58 4.55 -13.39 -10.19
C ASN A 58 4.82 -11.95 -9.72
N LYS A 59 4.40 -10.96 -10.51
CA LYS A 59 4.47 -9.54 -10.17
C LYS A 59 3.06 -8.97 -10.01
N TRP A 60 2.87 -8.17 -8.97
CA TRP A 60 1.65 -7.40 -8.76
C TRP A 60 1.88 -5.95 -9.16
N GLU A 61 1.04 -5.47 -10.08
CA GLU A 61 1.06 -4.09 -10.53
C GLU A 61 0.08 -3.25 -9.70
N CYS A 62 0.55 -2.07 -9.27
CA CYS A 62 -0.30 -1.09 -8.60
C CYS A 62 -1.35 -0.58 -9.59
N LYS A 63 -2.63 -0.73 -9.25
CA LYS A 63 -3.75 -0.21 -10.04
C LYS A 63 -4.04 1.25 -9.70
N ARG A 64 -3.91 1.59 -8.42
CA ARG A 64 -4.24 2.91 -7.88
C ARG A 64 -3.62 3.09 -6.50
N PHE A 65 -3.39 4.34 -6.13
CA PHE A 65 -2.92 4.71 -4.81
C PHE A 65 -3.65 5.96 -4.31
N TYR A 66 -3.78 6.08 -3.00
CA TYR A 66 -4.41 7.20 -2.32
C TYR A 66 -3.48 7.73 -1.25
N ARG A 67 -3.18 9.02 -1.30
CA ARG A 67 -2.47 9.69 -0.21
C ARG A 67 -3.48 10.09 0.85
N ILE A 68 -3.22 9.69 2.09
CA ILE A 68 -4.00 10.15 3.25
C ILE A 68 -3.56 11.59 3.57
N PRO A 69 -4.51 12.53 3.78
CA PRO A 69 -4.16 13.88 4.21
C PRO A 69 -3.44 13.86 5.58
N LYS A 70 -2.60 14.87 5.83
CA LYS A 70 -1.67 14.85 6.98
C LYS A 70 -2.37 14.70 8.34
N ASP A 71 -3.55 15.29 8.46
CA ASP A 71 -4.30 15.39 9.72
C ASP A 71 -5.25 14.21 9.97
N TYR A 72 -5.15 13.17 9.15
CA TYR A 72 -5.97 11.97 9.26
C TYR A 72 -5.11 10.77 9.62
N GLU A 73 -5.71 9.84 10.36
CA GLU A 73 -5.07 8.60 10.75
C GLU A 73 -5.88 7.42 10.21
N LEU A 74 -5.19 6.45 9.62
CA LEU A 74 -5.85 5.27 9.12
C LEU A 74 -6.31 4.42 10.31
N ILE A 75 -7.60 4.45 10.61
CA ILE A 75 -8.18 3.66 11.70
C ILE A 75 -8.31 2.20 11.26
N ASN A 76 -8.84 1.97 10.05
CA ASN A 76 -9.02 0.63 9.51
C ASN A 76 -9.23 0.63 7.99
N ILE A 77 -8.76 -0.42 7.32
CA ILE A 77 -9.10 -0.76 5.94
C ILE A 77 -9.99 -2.00 5.98
N SER A 78 -11.28 -1.80 5.78
CA SER A 78 -12.22 -2.92 5.76
C SER A 78 -12.09 -3.75 4.48
N LYS A 79 -12.44 -5.05 4.58
CA LYS A 79 -12.55 -5.96 3.43
C LYS A 79 -13.53 -5.46 2.36
N TYR A 80 -14.42 -4.52 2.68
CA TYR A 80 -15.44 -3.97 1.78
C TYR A 80 -15.00 -2.70 1.03
N ASN A 81 -13.69 -2.43 0.94
CA ASN A 81 -13.15 -1.23 0.30
C ASN A 81 -13.62 0.10 0.93
N LYS A 82 -13.97 0.08 2.22
CA LYS A 82 -14.14 1.30 3.00
C LYS A 82 -12.86 1.56 3.79
N ALA A 83 -12.27 2.73 3.60
CA ALA A 83 -11.23 3.27 4.46
C ALA A 83 -11.87 4.29 5.39
N TYR A 84 -11.57 4.17 6.69
CA TYR A 84 -11.95 5.16 7.69
C TYR A 84 -10.70 5.94 8.07
N LEU A 85 -10.78 7.26 7.93
CA LEU A 85 -9.72 8.23 8.12
C LEU A 85 -10.07 9.16 9.28
#